data_AF-A0A832GYW2-F1
#
_entry.id   AF-A0A832GYW2-F1
#
_cell.length_a   1.000
_cell.length_b   1.000
_cell.length_c   1.000
_cell.angle_alpha   90.00
_cell.angle_beta   90.00
_cell.angle_gamma   90.00
#
_symmetry.space_group_name_H-M   'P 1'
#
loop_
_entity.id
_entity.type
_entity.pdbx_description
1 polymer ?
#
loop_
_entity_poly.entity_id
_entity_poly.type
_entity_poly.pdbx_seq_one_letter_code
_entity_poly.pdbx_strand_id
1 'polypeptide(L)'
;MPVPVRVALDTDIGDDIDDAFALALASLSPELELKAVTTVYGDARARAELAARLLGALGRDDVPVAVGASHPLVGEAPNRRPTYYEGLKGAEGRSARIAGVSAIDLLEELVEAGEIDVLVTVGPLTNAALLFLKRPDLAGRVRLVSMCGAFTINTAEYNVKCDPEAASRVLAAPCDKLLVGLDVTLKCRMSREMVEALYGLGEEYARVLSSYTRVWMERSGRLPILHDPLAVAAVFAPDLVRAEPARVEVELAGRYTRGYTVVVGGEPNARVCRDVDAERFLKLFAERVLRA
;
A
#
# COMPACT_ATOMS: atom_id res chain seq x y z
N MET A 1 -0.68 23.64 -13.99
CA MET A 1 -0.31 22.64 -12.96
C MET A 1 0.36 21.48 -13.69
N PRO A 2 1.39 20.83 -13.11
CA PRO A 2 1.96 19.63 -13.73
C PRO A 2 0.87 18.56 -13.94
N VAL A 3 1.05 17.71 -14.94
CA VAL A 3 0.15 16.58 -15.22
C VAL A 3 0.22 15.61 -14.02
N PRO A 4 -0.92 15.19 -13.43
CA PRO A 4 -0.92 14.23 -12.33
C PRO A 4 -0.29 12.90 -12.73
N VAL A 5 0.40 12.25 -11.79
CA VAL A 5 0.96 10.91 -11.97
C VAL A 5 -0.17 9.89 -11.86
N ARG A 6 -0.34 9.04 -12.86
CA ARG A 6 -1.40 8.03 -12.87
C ARG A 6 -0.96 6.82 -12.08
N VAL A 7 -1.73 6.45 -11.06
CA VAL A 7 -1.35 5.40 -10.10
C VAL A 7 -2.43 4.33 -9.96
N ALA A 8 -1.98 3.09 -9.76
CA ALA A 8 -2.82 2.04 -9.18
C ALA A 8 -2.30 1.71 -7.78
N LEU A 9 -3.21 1.49 -6.83
CA LEU A 9 -2.87 1.13 -5.44
C LEU A 9 -3.25 -0.33 -5.19
N ASP A 10 -2.26 -1.18 -4.92
CA ASP A 10 -2.44 -2.58 -4.53
C ASP A 10 -2.24 -2.71 -3.02
N THR A 11 -3.30 -3.08 -2.30
CA THR A 11 -3.40 -2.92 -0.84
C THR A 11 -4.00 -4.15 -0.17
N ASP A 12 -3.57 -4.45 1.05
CA ASP A 12 -4.26 -5.38 1.93
C ASP A 12 -5.00 -4.63 3.04
N ILE A 13 -5.70 -3.55 2.69
CA ILE A 13 -6.59 -2.77 3.57
C ILE A 13 -7.44 -3.68 4.46
N GLY A 14 -7.21 -3.64 5.77
CA GLY A 14 -8.09 -4.32 6.73
C GLY A 14 -7.51 -4.69 8.08
N ASP A 15 -6.18 -4.82 8.19
CA ASP A 15 -5.51 -5.33 9.40
C ASP A 15 -4.60 -4.31 10.08
N ASP A 16 -3.78 -3.59 9.32
CA ASP A 16 -3.21 -2.32 9.78
C ASP A 16 -4.01 -1.16 9.18
N ILE A 17 -4.10 -0.05 9.91
CA ILE A 17 -4.99 1.07 9.57
C ILE A 17 -4.41 1.96 8.47
N ASP A 18 -3.10 1.87 8.22
CA ASP A 18 -2.40 2.77 7.35
C ASP A 18 -2.65 2.56 5.86
N ASP A 19 -3.07 1.37 5.41
CA ASP A 19 -3.64 1.17 4.07
C ASP A 19 -4.81 2.13 3.78
N ALA A 20 -5.71 2.29 4.76
CA ALA A 20 -6.88 3.15 4.63
C ALA A 20 -6.45 4.62 4.54
N PHE A 21 -5.42 5.01 5.30
CA PHE A 21 -4.81 6.32 5.20
C PHE A 21 -4.08 6.51 3.86
N ALA A 22 -3.48 5.46 3.29
CA ALA A 22 -2.79 5.51 2.01
C ALA A 22 -3.79 5.70 0.86
N LEU A 23 -4.92 4.99 0.90
CA LEU A 23 -6.01 5.16 -0.05
C LEU A 23 -6.63 6.56 0.04
N ALA A 24 -6.82 7.10 1.25
CA ALA A 24 -7.28 8.47 1.43
C ALA A 24 -6.28 9.49 0.89
N LEU A 25 -4.98 9.34 1.20
CA LEU A 25 -3.93 10.23 0.69
C LEU A 25 -3.85 10.18 -0.84
N ALA A 26 -3.89 8.99 -1.44
CA ALA A 26 -3.87 8.82 -2.90
C ALA A 26 -5.08 9.49 -3.57
N SER A 27 -6.24 9.48 -2.92
CA SER A 27 -7.47 10.06 -3.46
C SER A 27 -7.58 11.58 -3.26
N LEU A 28 -6.91 12.12 -2.24
CA LEU A 28 -6.99 13.54 -1.86
C LEU A 28 -5.77 14.37 -2.30
N SER A 29 -4.77 13.74 -2.93
CA SER A 29 -3.59 14.42 -3.45
C SER A 29 -3.76 14.75 -4.94
N PRO A 30 -3.87 16.04 -5.33
CA PRO A 30 -4.09 16.46 -6.71
C PRO A 30 -2.92 16.14 -7.65
N GLU A 31 -1.75 15.80 -7.10
CA GLU A 31 -0.59 15.32 -7.85
C GLU A 31 -0.77 13.91 -8.39
N LEU A 32 -1.79 13.17 -7.92
CA LEU A 32 -2.07 11.80 -8.30
C LEU A 32 -3.42 11.69 -9.01
N GLU A 33 -3.46 10.86 -10.04
CA GLU A 33 -4.70 10.35 -10.63
C GLU A 33 -4.82 8.87 -10.28
N LEU A 34 -5.64 8.55 -9.26
CA LEU A 34 -5.88 7.17 -8.86
C LEU A 34 -6.75 6.47 -9.90
N LYS A 35 -6.18 5.52 -10.64
CA LYS A 35 -6.80 4.79 -11.74
C LYS A 35 -7.49 3.50 -11.32
N ALA A 36 -6.98 2.85 -10.28
CA ALA A 36 -7.53 1.61 -9.75
C ALA A 36 -7.08 1.36 -8.32
N VAL A 37 -7.89 0.59 -7.59
CA VAL A 37 -7.49 -0.05 -6.34
C VAL A 37 -7.63 -1.55 -6.49
N THR A 38 -6.59 -2.30 -6.13
CA THR A 38 -6.61 -3.76 -6.10
C THR A 38 -6.37 -4.26 -4.70
N THR A 39 -7.03 -5.36 -4.33
CA THR A 39 -6.86 -5.96 -3.01
C THR A 39 -6.14 -7.30 -3.05
N VAL A 40 -5.37 -7.58 -2.00
CA VAL A 40 -4.53 -8.78 -1.91
C VAL A 40 -4.57 -9.38 -0.51
N TYR A 41 -4.21 -10.66 -0.41
CA TYR A 41 -3.90 -11.44 0.80
C TYR A 41 -5.04 -11.65 1.82
N GLY A 42 -5.26 -12.90 2.21
CA GLY A 42 -6.37 -13.30 3.10
C GLY A 42 -7.72 -13.12 2.43
N ASP A 43 -8.70 -12.58 3.16
CA ASP A 43 -10.04 -12.28 2.64
C ASP A 43 -10.04 -11.02 1.74
N ALA A 44 -9.36 -11.12 0.59
CA ALA A 44 -9.21 -10.03 -0.38
C ALA A 44 -10.57 -9.46 -0.84
N ARG A 45 -11.63 -10.26 -0.82
CA ARG A 45 -12.99 -9.79 -1.10
C ARG A 45 -13.50 -8.84 -0.01
N ALA A 46 -13.39 -9.20 1.26
CA ALA A 46 -13.75 -8.31 2.36
C ALA A 46 -12.88 -7.04 2.37
N ARG A 47 -11.59 -7.15 2.01
CA ARG A 47 -10.72 -5.98 1.82
C ARG A 47 -11.23 -5.07 0.69
N ALA A 48 -11.69 -5.63 -0.43
CA ALA A 48 -12.25 -4.84 -1.53
C ALA A 48 -13.52 -4.08 -1.09
N GLU A 49 -14.34 -4.67 -0.21
CA GLU A 49 -15.50 -4.00 0.38
C GLU A 49 -15.09 -2.82 1.28
N LEU A 50 -14.02 -2.96 2.07
CA LEU A 50 -13.45 -1.88 2.87
C LEU A 50 -12.91 -0.73 2.02
N ALA A 51 -12.16 -1.05 0.97
CA ALA A 51 -11.64 -0.06 0.01
C ALA A 51 -12.77 0.65 -0.74
N ALA A 52 -13.74 -0.10 -1.26
CA ALA A 52 -14.90 0.44 -1.98
C ALA A 52 -15.74 1.35 -1.09
N ARG A 53 -15.91 0.98 0.18
CA ARG A 53 -16.58 1.83 1.17
C ARG A 53 -15.89 3.17 1.34
N LEU A 54 -14.57 3.16 1.50
CA LEU A 54 -13.80 4.39 1.69
C LEU A 54 -13.81 5.25 0.42
N LEU A 55 -13.64 4.66 -0.76
CA LEU A 55 -13.74 5.37 -2.04
C LEU A 55 -15.12 6.02 -2.25
N GLY A 56 -16.21 5.32 -1.94
CA GLY A 56 -17.56 5.88 -2.02
C GLY A 56 -17.74 7.09 -1.10
N ALA A 57 -17.20 7.03 0.12
CA ALA A 57 -17.20 8.14 1.07
C ALA A 57 -16.27 9.31 0.65
N LEU A 58 -15.24 9.03 -0.15
CA LEU A 58 -14.39 10.02 -0.82
C LEU A 58 -15.04 10.59 -2.10
N GLY A 59 -16.18 10.06 -2.53
CA GLY A 59 -16.84 10.46 -3.79
C GLY A 59 -16.09 10.01 -5.04
N ARG A 60 -15.27 8.95 -4.95
CA ARG A 60 -14.44 8.40 -6.02
C ARG A 60 -15.07 7.15 -6.62
N ASP A 61 -16.34 7.24 -7.00
CA ASP A 61 -17.09 6.14 -7.64
C ASP A 61 -16.54 5.81 -9.05
N ASP A 62 -15.70 6.70 -9.61
CA ASP A 62 -15.00 6.53 -10.87
C ASP A 62 -13.80 5.58 -10.80
N VAL A 63 -13.30 5.27 -9.59
CA VAL A 63 -12.14 4.39 -9.39
C VAL A 63 -12.60 2.94 -9.20
N PRO A 64 -12.27 2.01 -10.13
CA PRO A 64 -12.60 0.60 -9.97
C PRO A 64 -11.82 -0.04 -8.83
N VAL A 65 -12.51 -0.88 -8.05
CA VAL A 65 -11.88 -1.77 -7.06
C VAL A 65 -11.91 -3.21 -7.58
N ALA A 66 -10.77 -3.89 -7.73
CA ALA A 66 -10.74 -5.28 -8.17
C ALA A 66 -10.17 -6.22 -7.10
N VAL A 67 -10.79 -7.39 -6.98
CA VAL A 67 -10.36 -8.43 -6.02
C VAL A 67 -9.19 -9.20 -6.62
N GLY A 68 -8.08 -9.28 -5.87
CA GLY A 68 -6.89 -10.01 -6.28
C GLY A 68 -6.69 -11.33 -5.54
N ALA A 69 -5.43 -11.74 -5.43
CA ALA A 69 -5.04 -13.02 -4.86
C ALA A 69 -5.28 -13.07 -3.35
N SER A 70 -6.08 -14.03 -2.90
CA SER A 70 -6.29 -14.30 -1.46
C SER A 70 -5.14 -15.07 -0.80
N HIS A 71 -4.34 -15.81 -1.57
CA HIS A 71 -3.27 -16.65 -1.04
C HIS A 71 -1.92 -16.17 -1.57
N PRO A 72 -0.83 -16.31 -0.78
CA PRO A 72 0.51 -16.10 -1.31
C PRO A 72 0.82 -17.11 -2.42
N LEU A 73 1.87 -16.87 -3.20
CA LEU A 73 2.32 -17.81 -4.24
C LEU A 73 2.63 -19.19 -3.67
N VAL A 74 3.19 -19.23 -2.45
CA VAL A 74 3.50 -20.45 -1.72
C VAL A 74 3.04 -20.33 -0.27
N GLY A 75 2.21 -21.28 0.16
CA GLY A 75 1.73 -21.38 1.54
C GLY A 75 0.26 -21.03 1.71
N GLU A 76 -0.13 -20.75 2.95
CA GLU A 76 -1.50 -20.46 3.33
C GLU A 76 -1.65 -18.99 3.74
N ALA A 77 -2.84 -18.44 3.51
CA ALA A 77 -3.22 -17.14 4.04
C ALA A 77 -4.12 -17.30 5.27
N PRO A 78 -4.21 -16.28 6.14
CA PRO A 78 -5.13 -16.29 7.27
C PRO A 78 -6.58 -16.47 6.80
N ASN A 79 -7.25 -17.49 7.33
CA ASN A 79 -8.69 -17.69 7.13
C ASN A 79 -9.49 -16.93 8.19
N ARG A 80 -9.44 -15.59 8.15
CA ARG A 80 -10.21 -14.70 9.01
C ARG A 80 -10.59 -13.44 8.25
N ARG A 81 -11.70 -12.82 8.67
CA ARG A 81 -12.04 -11.48 8.18
C ARG A 81 -11.02 -10.44 8.65
N PRO A 82 -10.82 -9.35 7.90
CA PRO A 82 -9.93 -8.28 8.32
C PRO A 82 -10.43 -7.58 9.58
N THR A 83 -9.50 -7.12 10.39
CA THR A 83 -9.72 -6.60 11.74
C THR A 83 -10.80 -5.53 11.81
N TYR A 84 -10.70 -4.48 11.00
CA TYR A 84 -11.67 -3.37 11.04
C TYR A 84 -12.86 -3.54 10.10
N TYR A 85 -13.08 -4.76 9.56
CA TYR A 85 -14.38 -5.08 8.94
C TYR A 85 -15.54 -4.90 9.94
N GLU A 86 -15.28 -5.01 11.24
CA GLU A 86 -16.25 -4.67 12.28
C GLU A 86 -16.66 -3.19 12.25
N GLY A 87 -15.78 -2.29 11.79
CA GLY A 87 -16.07 -0.87 11.59
C GLY A 87 -17.06 -0.59 10.46
N LEU A 88 -17.41 -1.61 9.66
CA LEU A 88 -18.52 -1.55 8.69
C LEU A 88 -19.89 -1.88 9.30
N LYS A 89 -19.94 -2.51 10.49
CA LYS A 89 -21.22 -2.95 11.06
C LYS A 89 -22.12 -1.75 11.38
N GLY A 90 -23.29 -1.70 10.75
CA GLY A 90 -24.26 -0.61 10.91
C GLY A 90 -23.87 0.69 10.19
N ALA A 91 -22.79 0.69 9.39
CA ALA A 91 -22.37 1.86 8.63
C ALA A 91 -23.11 1.94 7.29
N GLU A 92 -24.21 2.68 7.24
CA GLU A 92 -24.89 3.05 5.98
C GLU A 92 -24.12 4.13 5.22
N GLY A 93 -24.14 4.12 3.89
CA GLY A 93 -23.61 5.21 3.05
C GLY A 93 -23.12 4.72 1.68
N ARG A 94 -22.39 5.57 0.95
CA ARG A 94 -21.91 5.25 -0.39
C ARG A 94 -20.80 4.18 -0.39
N SER A 95 -20.71 3.45 -1.49
CA SER A 95 -19.62 2.51 -1.78
C SER A 95 -19.35 2.55 -3.28
N ALA A 96 -18.08 2.62 -3.64
CA ALA A 96 -17.66 2.48 -5.03
C ALA A 96 -17.95 1.07 -5.55
N ARG A 97 -17.89 0.91 -6.88
CA ARG A 97 -18.12 -0.37 -7.54
C ARG A 97 -16.91 -1.29 -7.40
N ILE A 98 -17.15 -2.52 -6.93
CA ILE A 98 -16.20 -3.62 -7.10
C ILE A 98 -16.35 -4.18 -8.51
N ALA A 99 -15.27 -4.16 -9.27
CA ALA A 99 -15.19 -4.65 -10.64
C ALA A 99 -15.41 -6.18 -10.69
N GLY A 100 -15.99 -6.65 -11.80
CA GLY A 100 -16.20 -8.08 -12.05
C GLY A 100 -14.97 -8.80 -12.64
N VAL A 101 -13.86 -8.08 -12.82
CA VAL A 101 -12.58 -8.60 -13.30
C VAL A 101 -11.63 -8.81 -12.13
N SER A 102 -10.64 -9.70 -12.29
CA SER A 102 -9.60 -9.90 -11.28
C SER A 102 -8.66 -8.70 -11.21
N ALA A 103 -8.00 -8.50 -10.07
CA ALA A 103 -6.95 -7.49 -9.93
C ALA A 103 -5.85 -7.64 -10.98
N ILE A 104 -5.42 -8.88 -11.27
CA ILE A 104 -4.35 -9.17 -12.22
C ILE A 104 -4.76 -8.74 -13.63
N ASP A 105 -5.99 -9.05 -14.04
CA ASP A 105 -6.50 -8.69 -15.37
C ASP A 105 -6.69 -7.17 -15.50
N LEU A 106 -7.20 -6.51 -14.45
CA LEU A 106 -7.34 -5.05 -14.44
C LEU A 106 -5.97 -4.35 -14.52
N LEU A 107 -4.99 -4.79 -13.74
CA LEU A 107 -3.64 -4.23 -13.78
C LEU A 107 -2.95 -4.49 -15.12
N GLU A 108 -3.14 -5.68 -15.72
CA GLU A 108 -2.63 -5.97 -17.06
C GLU A 108 -3.19 -4.99 -18.10
N GLU A 109 -4.51 -4.80 -18.13
CA GLU A 109 -5.17 -3.87 -19.06
C GLU A 109 -4.62 -2.45 -18.91
N LEU A 110 -4.53 -1.95 -17.67
CA LEU A 110 -4.06 -0.61 -17.38
C LEU A 110 -2.57 -0.40 -17.73
N VAL A 111 -1.71 -1.38 -17.44
CA VAL A 111 -0.27 -1.29 -17.79
C VAL A 111 -0.07 -1.40 -19.30
N GLU A 112 -0.81 -2.31 -19.97
CA GLU A 112 -0.71 -2.51 -21.41
C GLU A 112 -1.17 -1.28 -22.20
N ALA A 113 -2.25 -0.64 -21.74
CA ALA A 113 -2.75 0.62 -22.30
C ALA A 113 -1.88 1.84 -21.95
N GLY A 114 -0.90 1.68 -21.04
CA GLY A 114 -0.09 2.79 -20.54
C GLY A 114 -0.91 3.82 -19.76
N GLU A 115 -1.97 3.37 -19.08
CA GLU A 115 -2.86 4.19 -18.26
C GLU A 115 -2.37 4.39 -16.82
N ILE A 116 -1.38 3.59 -16.38
CA ILE A 116 -0.71 3.79 -15.08
C ILE A 116 0.78 4.01 -15.27
N ASP A 117 1.31 5.02 -14.60
CA ASP A 117 2.74 5.35 -14.56
C ASP A 117 3.43 4.61 -13.41
N VAL A 118 2.72 4.47 -12.27
CA VAL A 118 3.24 3.85 -11.05
C VAL A 118 2.24 2.85 -10.46
N LEU A 119 2.71 1.64 -10.20
CA LEU A 119 2.02 0.67 -9.34
C LEU A 119 2.56 0.82 -7.92
N VAL A 120 1.69 1.26 -7.01
CA VAL A 120 2.02 1.40 -5.58
C VAL A 120 1.54 0.15 -4.85
N THR A 121 2.46 -0.64 -4.29
CA THR A 121 2.14 -1.87 -3.57
C THR A 121 2.38 -1.70 -2.08
N VAL A 122 1.30 -1.75 -1.30
CA VAL A 122 1.31 -1.54 0.15
C VAL A 122 0.87 -2.78 0.94
N GLY A 123 0.48 -3.85 0.24
CA GLY A 123 0.34 -5.19 0.82
C GLY A 123 1.36 -6.20 0.29
N PRO A 124 1.18 -7.50 0.59
CA PRO A 124 1.99 -8.57 0.02
C PRO A 124 2.02 -8.52 -1.51
N LEU A 125 3.20 -8.68 -2.10
CA LEU A 125 3.46 -8.40 -3.53
C LEU A 125 2.85 -9.43 -4.51
N THR A 126 1.92 -10.27 -4.07
CA THR A 126 1.39 -11.40 -4.83
C THR A 126 0.74 -10.98 -6.14
N ASN A 127 -0.09 -9.93 -6.15
CA ASN A 127 -0.74 -9.45 -7.38
C ASN A 127 0.30 -8.96 -8.41
N ALA A 128 1.28 -8.17 -7.97
CA ALA A 128 2.38 -7.70 -8.82
C ALA A 128 3.24 -8.86 -9.35
N ALA A 129 3.56 -9.85 -8.51
CA ALA A 129 4.31 -11.03 -8.92
C ALA A 129 3.53 -11.86 -9.96
N LEU A 130 2.23 -12.08 -9.75
CA LEU A 130 1.36 -12.78 -10.69
C LEU A 130 1.25 -12.03 -12.02
N LEU A 131 1.12 -10.70 -12.00
CA LEU A 131 1.14 -9.87 -13.21
C LEU A 131 2.46 -10.08 -13.98
N PHE A 132 3.61 -9.99 -13.32
CA PHE A 132 4.92 -10.14 -13.98
C PHE A 132 5.28 -11.60 -14.33
N LEU A 133 4.57 -12.59 -13.76
CA LEU A 133 4.63 -13.98 -14.21
C LEU A 133 3.78 -14.18 -15.47
N LYS A 134 2.56 -13.61 -15.50
CA LYS A 134 1.62 -13.68 -16.62
C LYS A 134 2.12 -12.90 -17.83
N ARG A 135 2.63 -11.69 -17.61
CA ARG A 135 3.07 -10.72 -18.62
C ARG A 135 4.45 -10.12 -18.30
N PRO A 136 5.54 -10.90 -18.43
CA PRO A 136 6.90 -10.40 -18.17
C PRO A 136 7.29 -9.19 -19.05
N ASP A 137 6.68 -9.07 -20.24
CA ASP A 137 6.88 -7.96 -21.18
C ASP A 137 6.33 -6.61 -20.68
N LEU A 138 5.41 -6.64 -19.71
CA LEU A 138 4.82 -5.45 -19.11
C LEU A 138 5.63 -4.93 -17.91
N ALA A 139 6.50 -5.73 -17.31
CA ALA A 139 7.25 -5.34 -16.11
C ALA A 139 8.04 -4.04 -16.33
N GLY A 140 8.73 -3.90 -17.46
CA GLY A 140 9.50 -2.69 -17.78
C GLY A 140 8.65 -1.45 -18.13
N ARG A 141 7.31 -1.58 -18.21
CA ARG A 141 6.40 -0.49 -18.63
C ARG A 141 5.79 0.29 -17.46
N VAL A 142 5.97 -0.18 -16.24
CA VAL A 142 5.42 0.44 -15.03
C VAL A 142 6.51 0.60 -13.98
N ARG A 143 6.52 1.74 -13.29
CA ARG A 143 7.38 1.94 -12.12
C ARG A 143 6.71 1.34 -10.89
N LEU A 144 7.47 0.74 -9.99
CA LEU A 144 6.97 0.20 -8.72
C LEU A 144 7.43 1.09 -7.55
N VAL A 145 6.50 1.45 -6.67
CA VAL A 145 6.81 2.01 -5.36
C VAL A 145 6.17 1.12 -4.30
N SER A 146 6.98 0.45 -3.48
CA SER A 146 6.47 -0.56 -2.55
C SER A 146 6.77 -0.20 -1.10
N MET A 147 5.76 -0.26 -0.23
CA MET A 147 5.98 -0.38 1.21
C MET A 147 6.40 -1.82 1.48
N CYS A 148 7.72 -2.03 1.62
CA CYS A 148 8.29 -3.38 1.59
C CYS A 148 9.68 -3.40 2.22
N GLY A 149 9.89 -4.41 3.07
CA GLY A 149 11.20 -4.77 3.56
C GLY A 149 11.68 -3.99 4.78
N ALA A 150 12.77 -4.50 5.36
CA ALA A 150 13.54 -3.87 6.40
C ALA A 150 15.02 -4.15 6.11
N PHE A 151 15.85 -3.11 6.01
CA PHE A 151 17.18 -3.22 5.40
C PHE A 151 18.32 -3.07 6.41
N THR A 152 18.07 -2.39 7.52
CA THR A 152 19.01 -2.23 8.65
C THR A 152 18.48 -2.84 9.95
N ILE A 153 17.26 -3.38 9.93
CA ILE A 153 16.58 -3.97 11.08
C ILE A 153 16.48 -5.48 10.84
N ASN A 154 16.88 -6.28 11.83
CA ASN A 154 16.85 -7.74 11.73
C ASN A 154 15.43 -8.30 11.95
N THR A 155 14.50 -7.99 11.05
CA THR A 155 13.13 -8.51 11.06
C THR A 155 12.64 -8.78 9.63
N ALA A 156 11.80 -9.79 9.46
CA ALA A 156 10.97 -9.90 8.27
C ALA A 156 9.87 -8.85 8.38
N GLU A 157 9.83 -7.91 7.44
CA GLU A 157 8.72 -6.97 7.28
C GLU A 157 7.46 -7.75 6.85
N TYR A 158 6.27 -7.29 7.26
CA TYR A 158 5.02 -8.04 7.17
C TYR A 158 4.67 -8.44 5.73
N ASN A 159 4.69 -7.50 4.80
CA ASN A 159 4.33 -7.73 3.40
C ASN A 159 5.24 -8.75 2.74
N VAL A 160 6.56 -8.66 2.97
CA VAL A 160 7.53 -9.66 2.49
C VAL A 160 7.33 -11.01 3.19
N LYS A 161 7.08 -11.02 4.50
CA LYS A 161 6.86 -12.25 5.28
C LYS A 161 5.63 -13.02 4.80
N CYS A 162 4.59 -12.32 4.40
CA CYS A 162 3.34 -12.90 3.93
C CYS A 162 3.50 -13.63 2.59
N ASP A 163 4.34 -13.14 1.68
CA ASP A 163 4.66 -13.82 0.43
C ASP A 163 6.13 -13.57 -0.01
N PRO A 164 7.09 -14.30 0.58
CA PRO A 164 8.51 -14.12 0.26
C PRO A 164 8.84 -14.42 -1.19
N GLU A 165 8.17 -15.41 -1.79
CA GLU A 165 8.34 -15.78 -3.19
C GLU A 165 7.88 -14.67 -4.13
N ALA A 166 6.73 -14.04 -3.86
CA ALA A 166 6.27 -12.91 -4.64
C ALA A 166 7.24 -11.73 -4.53
N ALA A 167 7.71 -11.40 -3.33
CA ALA A 167 8.69 -10.34 -3.11
C ALA A 167 10.00 -10.61 -3.88
N SER A 168 10.52 -11.84 -3.82
CA SER A 168 11.69 -12.26 -4.59
C SER A 168 11.47 -12.11 -6.10
N ARG A 169 10.30 -12.54 -6.60
CA ARG A 169 9.94 -12.43 -8.01
C ARG A 169 9.86 -10.98 -8.49
N VAL A 170 9.28 -10.09 -7.69
CA VAL A 170 9.15 -8.66 -8.02
C VAL A 170 10.51 -7.95 -7.99
N LEU A 171 11.38 -8.27 -7.03
CA LEU A 171 12.74 -7.71 -7.00
C LEU A 171 13.58 -8.11 -8.22
N ALA A 172 13.34 -9.29 -8.78
CA ALA A 172 13.97 -9.75 -10.02
C ALA A 172 13.35 -9.14 -11.29
N ALA A 173 12.19 -8.49 -11.21
CA ALA A 173 11.51 -7.91 -12.37
C ALA A 173 12.24 -6.64 -12.87
N PRO A 174 12.30 -6.40 -14.20
CA PRO A 174 13.06 -5.29 -14.79
C PRO A 174 12.36 -3.92 -14.72
N CYS A 175 11.53 -3.65 -13.71
CA CYS A 175 10.93 -2.34 -13.46
C CYS A 175 11.86 -1.42 -12.64
N ASP A 176 11.71 -0.09 -12.77
CA ASP A 176 12.25 0.84 -11.76
C ASP A 176 11.50 0.62 -10.44
N LYS A 177 12.24 0.43 -9.36
CA LYS A 177 11.70 0.05 -8.05
C LYS A 177 12.20 1.01 -6.98
N LEU A 178 11.28 1.60 -6.22
CA LEU A 178 11.55 2.30 -4.97
C LEU A 178 10.98 1.48 -3.81
N LEU A 179 11.84 1.09 -2.87
CA LEU A 179 11.47 0.33 -1.69
C LEU A 179 11.43 1.24 -0.46
N VAL A 180 10.25 1.36 0.14
CA VAL A 180 9.96 2.17 1.32
C VAL A 180 9.81 1.22 2.51
N GLY A 181 10.94 0.90 3.15
CA GLY A 181 10.99 -0.10 4.21
C GLY A 181 10.82 0.47 5.62
N LEU A 182 10.80 -0.44 6.60
CA LEU A 182 10.63 -0.13 8.03
C LEU A 182 11.65 0.88 8.57
N ASP A 183 12.84 0.92 7.97
CA ASP A 183 13.93 1.85 8.26
C ASP A 183 13.49 3.33 8.26
N VAL A 184 12.53 3.67 7.40
CA VAL A 184 12.00 5.03 7.28
C VAL A 184 10.57 5.15 7.80
N THR A 185 9.71 4.16 7.55
CA THR A 185 8.29 4.25 7.91
C THR A 185 8.06 4.30 9.42
N LEU A 186 8.88 3.62 10.23
CA LEU A 186 8.73 3.60 11.69
C LEU A 186 8.90 4.99 12.33
N LYS A 187 9.49 5.96 11.61
CA LYS A 187 9.65 7.36 12.03
C LYS A 187 8.36 8.18 11.84
N CYS A 188 7.38 7.66 11.07
CA CYS A 188 6.21 8.39 10.61
C CYS A 188 4.96 8.08 11.46
N ARG A 189 5.05 8.30 12.77
CA ARG A 189 3.95 8.00 13.70
C ARG A 189 2.98 9.18 13.82
N MET A 190 1.69 8.91 13.72
CA MET A 190 0.66 9.91 14.04
C MET A 190 0.73 10.30 15.52
N SER A 191 0.57 11.59 15.80
CA SER A 191 0.37 12.07 17.16
C SER A 191 -1.07 11.83 17.61
N ARG A 192 -1.33 11.99 18.92
CA ARG A 192 -2.70 11.91 19.45
C ARG A 192 -3.57 13.03 18.89
N GLU A 193 -2.98 14.21 18.73
CA GLU A 193 -3.64 15.40 18.18
C GLU A 193 -4.10 15.17 16.74
N MET A 194 -3.29 14.47 15.93
CA MET A 194 -3.71 14.08 14.57
C MET A 194 -4.90 13.11 14.57
N VAL A 195 -4.94 12.17 15.52
CA VAL A 195 -6.07 11.25 15.67
C VAL A 195 -7.33 12.00 16.12
N GLU A 196 -7.22 12.93 17.06
CA GLU A 196 -8.36 13.76 17.47
C GLU A 196 -8.83 14.69 16.34
N ALA A 197 -7.90 15.23 15.52
CA ALA A 197 -8.23 16.00 14.34
C ALA A 197 -9.04 15.16 13.32
N LEU A 198 -8.64 13.90 13.09
CA LEU A 198 -9.41 12.96 12.27
C LEU A 198 -10.83 12.78 12.81
N TYR A 199 -10.97 12.56 14.13
CA TYR A 199 -12.27 12.33 14.77
C TYR A 199 -13.16 13.57 14.77
N GLY A 200 -12.56 14.76 14.81
CA GLY A 200 -13.28 16.04 14.72
C GLY A 200 -13.67 16.43 13.29
N LEU A 201 -13.15 15.76 12.27
CA LEU A 201 -13.38 16.13 10.88
C LEU A 201 -14.77 15.69 10.41
N GLY A 202 -15.60 16.65 9.98
CA GLY A 202 -17.01 16.44 9.60
C GLY A 202 -17.23 15.81 8.22
N GLU A 203 -16.17 15.40 7.52
CA GLU A 203 -16.23 14.82 6.18
C GLU A 203 -16.71 13.35 6.20
N GLU A 204 -17.36 12.90 5.13
CA GLU A 204 -17.89 11.52 5.05
C GLU A 204 -16.77 10.47 5.12
N TYR A 205 -15.69 10.67 4.35
CA TYR A 205 -14.53 9.78 4.40
C TYR A 205 -13.86 9.76 5.77
N ALA A 206 -13.84 10.90 6.47
CA ALA A 206 -13.23 11.01 7.79
C ALA A 206 -14.00 10.20 8.83
N ARG A 207 -15.34 10.10 8.72
CA ARG A 207 -16.15 9.21 9.56
C ARG A 207 -15.83 7.73 9.31
N VAL A 208 -15.63 7.34 8.05
CA VAL A 208 -15.24 5.96 7.70
C VAL A 208 -13.86 5.64 8.26
N LEU A 209 -12.86 6.51 8.01
CA LEU A 209 -11.52 6.37 8.58
C LEU A 209 -11.57 6.32 10.11
N SER A 210 -12.32 7.21 10.75
CA SER A 210 -12.48 7.25 12.20
C SER A 210 -13.02 5.92 12.75
N SER A 211 -14.00 5.31 12.07
CA SER A 211 -14.55 4.01 12.46
C SER A 211 -13.46 2.92 12.41
N TYR A 212 -12.71 2.86 11.32
CA TYR A 212 -11.63 1.88 11.16
C TYR A 212 -10.51 2.11 12.19
N THR A 213 -10.11 3.37 12.39
CA THR A 213 -9.07 3.76 13.35
C THR A 213 -9.46 3.40 14.78
N ARG A 214 -10.71 3.62 15.20
CA ARG A 214 -11.18 3.23 16.54
C ARG A 214 -11.07 1.72 16.76
N VAL A 215 -11.61 0.91 15.85
CA VAL A 215 -11.55 -0.55 15.95
C VAL A 215 -10.10 -1.05 16.00
N TRP A 216 -9.24 -0.50 15.15
CA TRP A 216 -7.82 -0.86 15.13
C TRP A 216 -7.11 -0.46 16.43
N MET A 217 -7.30 0.78 16.90
CA MET A 217 -6.65 1.29 18.12
C MET A 217 -7.13 0.56 19.39
N GLU A 218 -8.41 0.20 19.48
CA GLU A 218 -8.96 -0.58 20.60
C GLU A 218 -8.31 -1.97 20.70
N ARG A 219 -7.99 -2.58 19.55
CA ARG A 219 -7.35 -3.90 19.50
C ARG A 219 -5.83 -3.83 19.64
N SER A 220 -5.19 -2.83 19.03
CA SER A 220 -3.74 -2.72 18.97
C SER A 220 -3.16 -2.03 20.22
N GLY A 221 -3.92 -1.14 20.86
CA GLY A 221 -3.43 -0.29 21.95
C GLY A 221 -2.38 0.75 21.51
N ARG A 222 -2.23 1.01 20.20
CA ARG A 222 -1.16 1.82 19.62
C ARG A 222 -1.73 3.01 18.84
N LEU A 223 -0.90 4.03 18.63
CA LEU A 223 -1.15 5.08 17.63
C LEU A 223 -0.70 4.60 16.24
N PRO A 224 -1.40 5.00 15.16
CA PRO A 224 -1.02 4.62 13.80
C PRO A 224 0.41 5.06 13.44
N ILE A 225 1.09 4.20 12.70
CA ILE A 225 2.31 4.56 11.98
C ILE A 225 1.94 4.56 10.51
N LEU A 226 2.29 5.61 9.78
CA LEU A 226 1.92 5.79 8.38
C LEU A 226 2.97 5.13 7.49
N HIS A 227 2.98 3.79 7.42
CA HIS A 227 3.90 3.06 6.55
C HIS A 227 3.51 3.26 5.08
N ASP A 228 2.28 2.89 4.77
CA ASP A 228 1.75 2.90 3.40
C ASP A 228 1.56 4.31 2.82
N PRO A 229 1.09 5.31 3.60
CA PRO A 229 0.99 6.67 3.09
C PRO A 229 2.35 7.28 2.75
N LEU A 230 3.46 6.84 3.37
CA LEU A 230 4.80 7.28 2.97
C LEU A 230 5.17 6.75 1.58
N ALA A 231 4.78 5.51 1.26
CA ALA A 231 4.98 4.95 -0.09
C ALA A 231 4.19 5.73 -1.14
N VAL A 232 2.93 6.09 -0.85
CA VAL A 232 2.12 6.95 -1.71
C VAL A 232 2.75 8.34 -1.88
N ALA A 233 3.16 8.99 -0.78
CA ALA A 233 3.77 10.32 -0.82
C ALA A 233 5.08 10.35 -1.60
N ALA A 234 5.89 9.30 -1.53
CA ALA A 234 7.16 9.20 -2.25
C ALA A 234 6.99 9.19 -3.79
N VAL A 235 5.78 8.98 -4.31
CA VAL A 235 5.47 9.09 -5.74
C VAL A 235 5.55 10.55 -6.22
N PHE A 236 4.95 11.48 -5.48
CA PHE A 236 4.78 12.88 -5.91
C PHE A 236 5.62 13.89 -5.13
N ALA A 237 6.10 13.51 -3.95
CA ALA A 237 7.03 14.29 -3.13
C ALA A 237 8.31 13.48 -2.85
N PRO A 238 9.09 13.13 -3.90
CA PRO A 238 10.21 12.19 -3.79
C PRO A 238 11.36 12.70 -2.90
N ASP A 239 11.44 14.02 -2.66
CA ASP A 239 12.43 14.64 -1.78
C ASP A 239 12.11 14.49 -0.28
N LEU A 240 10.94 13.91 0.08
CA LEU A 240 10.66 13.47 1.45
C LEU A 240 11.58 12.35 1.91
N VAL A 241 12.08 11.55 0.97
CA VAL A 241 12.90 10.36 1.25
C VAL A 241 14.27 10.49 0.60
N ARG A 242 15.30 10.05 1.30
CA ARG A 242 16.61 9.80 0.70
C ARG A 242 16.69 8.32 0.34
N ALA A 243 16.80 8.02 -0.95
CA ALA A 243 16.94 6.66 -1.44
C ALA A 243 18.30 6.41 -2.09
N GLU A 244 18.84 5.21 -1.92
CA GLU A 244 20.13 4.80 -2.46
C GLU A 244 19.99 3.53 -3.30
N PRO A 245 20.70 3.42 -4.45
CA PRO A 245 20.70 2.21 -5.24
C PRO A 245 21.32 1.05 -4.44
N ALA A 246 20.65 -0.09 -4.41
CA ALA A 246 21.12 -1.29 -3.75
C ALA A 246 20.64 -2.54 -4.49
N ARG A 247 21.41 -3.63 -4.37
CA ARG A 247 20.92 -4.95 -4.75
C ARG A 247 20.29 -5.61 -3.55
N VAL A 248 19.00 -5.92 -3.65
CA VAL A 248 18.19 -6.53 -2.60
C VAL A 248 17.74 -7.91 -3.04
N GLU A 249 17.90 -8.88 -2.16
CA GLU A 249 17.38 -10.24 -2.31
C GLU A 249 16.43 -10.57 -1.14
N VAL A 250 15.58 -11.58 -1.31
CA VAL A 250 14.72 -12.10 -0.24
C VAL A 250 15.22 -13.47 0.17
N GLU A 251 15.43 -13.68 1.46
CA GLU A 251 15.78 -15.00 2.01
C GLU A 251 14.55 -15.92 1.99
N LEU A 252 14.67 -17.07 1.33
CA LEU A 252 13.55 -18.01 1.13
C LEU A 252 13.71 -19.33 1.91
N ALA A 253 14.93 -19.72 2.30
CA ALA A 253 15.23 -21.04 2.86
C ALA A 253 15.58 -21.00 4.35
N GLY A 254 16.01 -19.84 4.87
CA GLY A 254 16.48 -19.70 6.24
C GLY A 254 15.42 -20.04 7.30
N ARG A 255 15.78 -20.90 8.26
CA ARG A 255 14.88 -21.30 9.37
C ARG A 255 14.38 -20.12 10.20
N TYR A 256 15.23 -19.11 10.41
CA TYR A 256 14.94 -17.94 11.24
C TYR A 256 14.81 -16.64 10.45
N THR A 257 15.22 -16.66 9.18
CA THR A 257 15.40 -15.47 8.34
C THR A 257 14.57 -15.49 7.08
N ARG A 258 13.73 -16.52 6.86
CA ARG A 258 12.79 -16.53 5.73
C ARG A 258 11.92 -15.27 5.74
N GLY A 259 11.84 -14.59 4.59
CA GLY A 259 11.16 -13.31 4.42
C GLY A 259 12.02 -12.08 4.77
N TYR A 260 13.30 -12.24 5.09
CA TYR A 260 14.21 -11.10 5.28
C TYR A 260 14.58 -10.52 3.92
N THR A 261 14.54 -9.20 3.82
CA THR A 261 15.16 -8.46 2.71
C THR A 261 16.62 -8.21 3.04
N VAL A 262 17.52 -8.75 2.21
CA VAL A 262 18.96 -8.71 2.43
C VAL A 262 19.61 -7.84 1.36
N VAL A 263 20.36 -6.81 1.77
CA VAL A 263 21.21 -6.04 0.85
C VAL A 263 22.47 -6.85 0.58
N VAL A 264 22.72 -7.17 -0.68
CA VAL A 264 23.85 -7.98 -1.14
C VAL A 264 24.74 -7.21 -2.11
N GLY A 265 25.92 -7.74 -2.41
CA GLY A 265 26.78 -7.20 -3.47
C GLY A 265 26.24 -7.49 -4.88
N GLY A 266 26.60 -6.63 -5.83
CA GLY A 266 26.26 -6.75 -7.25
C GLY A 266 25.53 -5.51 -7.80
N GLU A 267 25.08 -5.61 -9.04
CA GLU A 267 24.34 -4.54 -9.71
C GLU A 267 23.03 -4.21 -8.99
N PRO A 268 22.74 -2.94 -8.68
CA PRO A 268 21.50 -2.53 -8.04
C PRO A 268 20.26 -2.98 -8.82
N ASN A 269 19.28 -3.55 -8.12
CA ASN A 269 17.98 -3.89 -8.69
C ASN A 269 16.87 -2.96 -8.19
N ALA A 270 17.11 -2.14 -7.17
CA ALA A 270 16.16 -1.18 -6.64
C ALA A 270 16.85 0.05 -6.02
N ARG A 271 16.07 1.10 -5.77
CA ARG A 271 16.42 2.18 -4.85
C ARG A 271 15.76 1.93 -3.50
N VAL A 272 16.53 1.96 -2.43
CA VAL A 272 16.08 1.69 -1.07
C VAL A 272 16.07 2.99 -0.28
N CYS A 273 14.92 3.35 0.31
CA CYS A 273 14.83 4.49 1.21
C CYS A 273 15.67 4.25 2.48
N ARG A 274 16.59 5.17 2.75
CA ARG A 274 17.50 5.15 3.91
C ARG A 274 17.10 6.16 4.98
N ASP A 275 16.51 7.27 4.56
CA ASP A 275 16.05 8.30 5.49
C ASP A 275 14.79 9.00 5.01
N VAL A 276 14.11 9.69 5.92
CA VAL A 276 12.87 10.44 5.65
C VAL A 276 12.81 11.71 6.48
N ASP A 277 12.34 12.79 5.88
CA ASP A 277 11.88 13.99 6.59
C ASP A 277 10.47 13.73 7.15
N ALA A 278 10.43 13.06 8.30
CA ALA A 278 9.18 12.61 8.91
C ALA A 278 8.27 13.76 9.33
N GLU A 279 8.83 14.89 9.77
CA GLU A 279 8.05 16.07 10.17
C GLU A 279 7.34 16.67 8.95
N ARG A 280 8.07 16.87 7.85
CA ARG A 280 7.48 17.40 6.63
C ARG A 280 6.46 16.43 6.03
N PHE A 281 6.72 15.13 6.11
CA PHE A 281 5.76 14.11 5.68
C PHE A 281 4.47 14.14 6.52
N LEU A 282 4.57 14.15 7.85
CA LEU A 282 3.40 14.18 8.74
C LEU A 282 2.57 15.45 8.53
N LYS A 283 3.22 16.59 8.33
CA LYS A 283 2.56 17.84 7.97
C LYS A 283 1.82 17.74 6.64
N LEU A 284 2.48 17.24 5.59
CA LEU A 284 1.84 17.01 4.29
C LEU A 284 0.63 16.08 4.42
N PHE A 285 0.75 15.00 5.17
CA PHE A 285 -0.35 14.08 5.42
C PHE A 285 -1.52 14.76 6.13
N ALA A 286 -1.24 15.55 7.18
CA ALA A 286 -2.26 16.30 7.91
C ALA A 286 -3.00 17.29 7.00
N GLU A 287 -2.27 18.05 6.18
CA GLU A 287 -2.85 19.01 5.23
C GLU A 287 -3.81 18.34 4.24
N ARG A 288 -3.44 17.15 3.73
CA ARG A 288 -4.24 16.42 2.72
C ARG A 288 -5.44 15.68 3.31
N VAL A 289 -5.21 14.90 4.37
CA VAL A 289 -6.19 13.93 4.87
C VAL A 289 -7.00 14.50 6.03
N LEU A 290 -6.35 15.27 6.90
CA LEU A 290 -6.95 15.81 8.13
C LEU A 290 -7.44 17.25 7.97
N ARG A 291 -6.99 17.95 6.91
CA ARG A 291 -7.24 19.39 6.67
C ARG A 291 -6.77 20.27 7.84
N ALA A 292 -5.65 19.89 8.45
CA ALA A 292 -5.06 20.50 9.64
C ALA A 292 -3.58 20.83 9.43
#